data_AF-A0A0K2U988-F1
#
_entry.id   AF-A0A0K2U988-F1
#
_cell.length_a   1.000
_cell.length_b   1.000
_cell.length_c   1.000
_cell.angle_alpha   90.00
_cell.angle_beta   90.00
_cell.angle_gamma   90.00
#
_symmetry.space_group_name_H-M   'P 1'
#
loop_
_entity.id
_entity.type
_entity.pdbx_description
1 polymer ?
#
loop_
_entity_poly.entity_id
_entity_poly.type
_entity_poly.pdbx_seq_one_letter_code
_entity_poly.pdbx_strand_id
1 'polypeptide(L)'
;MKVRLSRKLTYHILQTYIPSIMLVVVSWFSLFIPIEEIPGRVGMVTMSLVTLMALYTVVRKEVPQVSYISLLDLWMFSSMSFIVLILLHYVIISYFLSKHRNKLLPERINMIGIWGISFLFLSFCTIYWGFLIY
;
A
#
# COMPACT_ATOMS: atom_id res chain seq x y z
N MET A 1 -23.06 22.23 -30.20
CA MET A 1 -23.46 21.06 -29.39
C MET A 1 -22.28 20.69 -28.49
N LYS A 2 -22.25 21.13 -27.22
CA LYS A 2 -21.14 20.79 -26.29
C LYS A 2 -21.48 19.47 -25.60
N VAL A 3 -20.92 18.38 -26.10
CA VAL A 3 -21.06 17.04 -25.52
C VAL A 3 -20.30 17.05 -24.19
N ARG A 4 -21.02 17.17 -23.07
CA ARG A 4 -20.47 16.91 -21.74
C ARG A 4 -20.33 15.40 -21.60
N LEU A 5 -19.16 14.87 -21.95
CA LEU A 5 -18.77 13.49 -21.68
C LEU A 5 -18.68 13.33 -20.16
N SER A 6 -19.79 12.95 -19.54
CA SER A 6 -19.82 12.57 -18.13
C SER A 6 -18.98 11.30 -17.98
N ARG A 7 -17.89 11.41 -17.22
CA ARG A 7 -16.84 10.41 -16.98
C ARG A 7 -17.42 9.03 -16.59
N LYS A 8 -17.76 8.17 -17.55
CA LYS A 8 -17.89 6.72 -17.31
C LYS A 8 -16.56 6.07 -16.93
N LEU A 9 -15.43 6.71 -17.28
CA LEU A 9 -14.09 6.30 -16.86
C LEU A 9 -13.93 6.29 -15.33
N THR A 10 -14.58 7.22 -14.61
CA THR A 10 -14.49 7.30 -13.14
C THR A 10 -15.13 6.10 -12.45
N TYR A 11 -16.19 5.51 -13.02
CA TYR A 11 -16.82 4.32 -12.44
C TYR A 11 -15.93 3.08 -12.58
N HIS A 12 -15.21 2.95 -13.70
CA HIS A 12 -14.24 1.87 -13.90
C HIS A 12 -12.96 2.07 -13.07
N ILE A 13 -12.51 3.32 -12.92
CA ILE A 13 -11.39 3.67 -12.03
C ILE A 13 -11.75 3.43 -10.55
N LEU A 14 -12.98 3.74 -10.13
CA LEU A 14 -13.49 3.42 -8.78
C LEU A 14 -13.41 1.93 -8.49
N GLN A 15 -13.69 1.09 -9.49
CA GLN A 15 -13.57 -0.36 -9.38
C GLN A 15 -12.13 -0.85 -9.21
N THR A 16 -11.11 -0.10 -9.63
CA THR A 16 -9.70 -0.38 -9.33
C THR A 16 -9.23 0.28 -8.02
N TYR A 17 -9.90 1.34 -7.60
CA TYR A 17 -9.62 2.03 -6.35
C TYR A 17 -9.97 1.17 -5.14
N ILE A 18 -11.14 0.53 -5.16
CA ILE A 18 -11.61 -0.41 -4.13
C ILE A 18 -10.59 -1.54 -3.86
N PRO A 19 -10.14 -2.33 -4.86
CA PRO A 19 -9.17 -3.39 -4.62
C PRO A 19 -7.81 -2.84 -4.18
N SER A 20 -7.38 -1.66 -4.62
CA SER A 20 -6.15 -1.04 -4.13
C SER A 20 -6.23 -0.72 -2.62
N ILE A 21 -7.35 -0.17 -2.16
CA ILE A 21 -7.57 0.13 -0.73
C ILE A 21 -7.62 -1.17 0.07
N MET A 22 -8.31 -2.19 -0.44
CA MET A 22 -8.34 -3.51 0.19
C MET A 22 -6.94 -4.11 0.32
N LEU A 23 -6.08 -4.00 -0.71
CA LEU A 23 -4.70 -4.48 -0.66
C LEU A 23 -3.86 -3.72 0.36
N VAL A 24 -4.02 -2.40 0.48
CA VAL A 24 -3.31 -1.60 1.48
C VAL A 24 -3.76 -1.97 2.90
N VAL A 25 -5.05 -2.15 3.11
CA VAL A 25 -5.62 -2.58 4.39
C VAL A 25 -5.13 -3.99 4.75
N VAL A 26 -5.08 -4.93 3.80
CA VAL A 26 -4.52 -6.28 4.01
C VAL A 26 -3.02 -6.22 4.34
N SER A 27 -2.26 -5.39 3.63
CA SER A 27 -0.84 -5.17 3.91
C SER A 27 -0.63 -4.62 5.32
N TRP A 28 -1.50 -3.73 5.78
CA TRP A 28 -1.49 -3.23 7.15
C TRP A 28 -1.85 -4.30 8.18
N PHE A 29 -2.92 -5.07 7.95
CA PHE A 29 -3.32 -6.16 8.85
C PHE A 29 -2.27 -7.27 8.95
N SER A 30 -1.40 -7.44 7.95
CA SER A 30 -0.29 -8.40 8.02
C SER A 30 0.68 -8.14 9.19
N LEU A 31 0.74 -6.90 9.70
CA LEU A 31 1.56 -6.50 10.85
C LEU A 31 0.98 -6.98 12.19
N PHE A 32 -0.32 -7.28 12.26
CA PHE A 32 -1.00 -7.70 13.49
C PHE A 32 -0.76 -9.16 13.87
N ILE A 33 -0.30 -9.97 12.92
CA ILE A 33 -0.11 -11.40 13.12
C ILE A 33 1.17 -11.56 14.03
N PRO A 34 1.33 -12.58 14.90
CA PRO A 34 2.54 -12.80 15.75
C PRO A 34 3.78 -13.46 15.08
N ILE A 35 4.99 -12.97 15.34
CA ILE A 35 6.30 -13.21 14.65
C ILE A 35 6.69 -14.70 14.41
N GLU A 36 5.95 -15.70 14.88
CA GLU A 36 6.24 -17.13 14.66
C GLU A 36 6.16 -17.60 13.19
N GLU A 37 5.42 -16.92 12.31
CA GLU A 37 5.28 -17.28 10.88
C GLU A 37 5.77 -16.18 9.92
N ILE A 38 6.99 -15.68 10.13
CA ILE A 38 7.66 -14.70 9.25
C ILE A 38 7.57 -15.07 7.75
N PRO A 39 7.88 -16.30 7.30
CA PRO A 39 7.91 -16.61 5.86
C PRO A 39 6.53 -16.51 5.19
N GLY A 40 5.45 -16.85 5.89
CA GLY A 40 4.08 -16.75 5.37
C GLY A 40 3.66 -15.31 5.10
N ARG A 41 4.00 -14.38 6.00
CA ARG A 41 3.61 -12.97 5.85
C ARG A 41 4.37 -12.26 4.75
N VAL A 42 5.68 -12.51 4.67
CA VAL A 42 6.51 -11.89 3.63
C VAL A 42 5.99 -12.31 2.27
N GLY A 43 5.58 -13.58 2.11
CA GLY A 43 4.89 -14.06 0.91
C GLY A 43 3.56 -13.34 0.62
N MET A 44 2.71 -13.12 1.62
CA MET A 44 1.45 -12.39 1.43
C MET A 44 1.67 -10.92 1.04
N VAL A 45 2.65 -10.26 1.64
CA VAL A 45 2.96 -8.84 1.34
C VAL A 45 3.62 -8.69 -0.04
N THR A 46 4.52 -9.59 -0.42
CA THR A 46 5.10 -9.58 -1.77
C THR A 46 4.05 -9.91 -2.83
N MET A 47 3.15 -10.86 -2.59
CA MET A 47 2.01 -11.13 -3.47
C MET A 47 1.15 -9.89 -3.65
N SER A 48 0.82 -9.19 -2.56
CA SER A 48 0.04 -7.95 -2.60
C SER A 48 0.73 -6.85 -3.42
N LEU A 49 2.06 -6.72 -3.30
CA LEU A 49 2.86 -5.80 -4.12
C LEU A 49 2.77 -6.13 -5.62
N VAL A 50 2.89 -7.41 -5.97
CA VAL A 50 2.78 -7.88 -7.35
C VAL A 50 1.38 -7.63 -7.90
N THR A 51 0.33 -7.91 -7.12
CA THR A 51 -1.06 -7.62 -7.51
C THR A 51 -1.29 -6.12 -7.73
N LEU A 52 -0.75 -5.27 -6.85
CA LEU A 52 -0.88 -3.82 -6.97
C LEU A 52 -0.15 -3.27 -8.21
N MET A 53 1.06 -3.77 -8.50
CA MET A 53 1.79 -3.50 -9.74
C MET A 53 0.99 -3.95 -10.98
N ALA A 54 0.41 -5.15 -10.96
CA ALA A 54 -0.40 -5.63 -12.07
C ALA A 54 -1.63 -4.73 -12.31
N LEU A 55 -2.36 -4.37 -11.25
CA LEU A 55 -3.49 -3.45 -11.34
C LEU A 55 -3.07 -2.08 -11.90
N TYR A 56 -1.91 -1.55 -11.50
CA TYR A 56 -1.36 -0.31 -12.07
C TYR A 56 -1.20 -0.38 -13.59
N THR A 57 -0.62 -1.48 -14.09
CA THR A 57 -0.41 -1.65 -15.52
C THR A 57 -1.72 -1.79 -16.30
N VAL A 58 -2.74 -2.42 -15.71
CA VAL A 58 -4.08 -2.53 -16.31
C VAL A 58 -4.73 -1.15 -16.39
N VAL A 59 -4.71 -0.38 -15.30
CA VAL A 59 -5.25 1.00 -15.27
C VAL A 59 -4.54 1.89 -16.29
N ARG A 60 -3.22 1.80 -16.41
CA ARG A 60 -2.44 2.60 -17.35
C ARG A 60 -2.70 2.26 -18.82
N LYS A 61 -3.21 1.07 -19.12
CA LYS A 61 -3.64 0.68 -20.48
C LYS A 61 -5.02 1.22 -20.84
N GLU A 62 -5.92 1.31 -19.86
CA GLU A 62 -7.29 1.79 -20.03
C GLU A 62 -7.39 3.33 -20.04
N VAL A 63 -6.44 4.03 -19.41
CA VAL A 63 -6.43 5.50 -19.37
C VAL A 63 -5.57 6.05 -20.52
N PRO A 64 -6.14 6.85 -21.45
CA PRO A 64 -5.34 7.50 -22.50
C PRO A 64 -4.29 8.39 -21.85
N GLN A 65 -3.06 8.38 -22.41
CA GLN A 65 -1.92 9.13 -21.88
C GLN A 65 -2.21 10.63 -21.87
N VAL A 66 -2.72 11.14 -20.75
CA VAL A 66 -2.88 12.57 -20.51
C VAL A 66 -1.57 13.11 -19.92
N SER A 67 -1.11 14.25 -20.43
CA SER A 67 0.16 14.91 -20.11
C SER A 67 0.28 15.45 -18.66
N TYR A 68 -0.63 15.09 -17.77
CA TYR A 68 -0.63 15.55 -16.38
C TYR A 68 -0.31 14.38 -15.45
N ILE A 69 0.45 14.65 -14.38
CA ILE A 69 0.59 13.72 -13.25
C ILE A 69 -0.83 13.48 -12.74
N SER A 70 -1.37 12.29 -13.02
CA SER A 70 -2.71 11.95 -12.57
C SER A 70 -2.66 11.72 -11.07
N LEU A 71 -3.71 12.12 -10.34
CA LEU A 71 -3.85 11.77 -8.93
C LEU A 71 -3.75 10.25 -8.70
N LEU A 72 -4.08 9.44 -9.72
CA LEU A 72 -3.90 8.00 -9.72
C LEU A 72 -2.44 7.59 -9.62
N ASP A 73 -1.55 8.23 -10.39
CA ASP A 73 -0.13 7.88 -10.37
C ASP A 73 0.46 8.17 -8.98
N LEU A 74 0.10 9.30 -8.37
CA LEU A 74 0.53 9.65 -7.01
C LEU A 74 0.04 8.62 -5.97
N TRP A 75 -1.22 8.18 -6.07
CA TRP A 75 -1.75 7.13 -5.20
C TRP A 75 -1.03 5.80 -5.37
N MET A 76 -0.78 5.39 -6.62
CA MET A 76 -0.12 4.12 -6.91
C MET A 76 1.35 4.13 -6.47
N PHE A 77 2.06 5.25 -6.64
CA PHE A 77 3.42 5.41 -6.10
C PHE A 77 3.45 5.33 -4.57
N SER A 78 2.51 6.00 -3.89
CA SER A 78 2.46 5.99 -2.43
C SER A 78 2.19 4.61 -1.84
N SER A 79 1.26 3.85 -2.43
CA SER A 79 0.93 2.49 -2.00
C SER A 79 2.07 1.51 -2.28
N MET A 80 2.78 1.66 -3.40
CA MET A 80 4.01 0.90 -3.66
C MET A 80 5.09 1.20 -2.61
N SER A 81 5.37 2.48 -2.33
CA SER A 81 6.34 2.87 -1.30
C SER A 81 5.96 2.34 0.08
N PHE A 82 4.67 2.35 0.42
CA PHE A 82 4.16 1.83 1.69
C PHE A 82 4.42 0.32 1.85
N ILE A 83 4.11 -0.48 0.83
CA ILE A 83 4.35 -1.92 0.86
C ILE A 83 5.86 -2.22 0.95
N VAL A 84 6.71 -1.43 0.30
CA VAL A 84 8.17 -1.55 0.43
C VAL A 84 8.67 -1.23 1.84
N LEU A 85 8.11 -0.20 2.50
CA LEU A 85 8.44 0.12 3.89
C LEU A 85 8.07 -1.02 4.84
N ILE A 86 6.91 -1.65 4.62
CA ILE A 86 6.48 -2.84 5.36
C ILE A 86 7.46 -4.00 5.15
N LEU A 87 7.89 -4.26 3.90
CA LEU A 87 8.91 -5.27 3.61
C LEU A 87 10.25 -4.97 4.30
N LEU A 88 10.72 -3.72 4.25
CA LEU A 88 11.95 -3.30 4.92
C LEU A 88 11.87 -3.50 6.44
N HIS A 89 10.74 -3.15 7.05
CA HIS A 89 10.50 -3.38 8.47
C HIS A 89 10.63 -4.87 8.83
N TYR A 90 10.07 -5.75 8.00
CA TYR A 90 10.19 -7.19 8.20
C TYR A 90 11.61 -7.72 8.02
N VAL A 91 12.37 -7.20 7.06
CA VAL A 91 13.79 -7.54 6.89
C VAL A 91 14.59 -7.16 8.14
N ILE A 92 14.32 -5.99 8.72
CA ILE A 92 14.95 -5.53 9.96
C ILE A 92 14.59 -6.47 11.11
N ILE A 93 13.31 -6.83 11.29
CA ILE A 93 12.88 -7.78 12.33
C ILE A 93 13.58 -9.13 12.16
N SER A 94 13.62 -9.67 10.95
CA SER A 94 14.26 -10.96 10.66
C SER A 94 15.76 -10.94 10.96
N TYR A 95 16.44 -9.85 10.58
CA TYR A 95 17.86 -9.65 10.89
C TYR A 95 18.11 -9.59 12.41
N PHE A 96 17.30 -8.84 13.16
CA PHE A 96 17.42 -8.76 14.61
C PHE A 96 17.08 -10.07 15.32
N LEU A 97 16.08 -10.82 14.83
CA LEU A 97 15.71 -12.12 15.37
C LEU A 97 16.84 -13.14 15.19
N SER A 98 17.51 -13.13 14.05
CA SER A 98 18.68 -14.00 13.79
C SER A 98 19.88 -13.62 14.66
N LYS A 99 20.08 -12.31 14.90
CA LYS A 99 21.21 -11.79 15.67
C LYS A 99 21.03 -11.85 17.18
N HIS A 100 19.81 -11.78 17.71
CA HIS A 100 19.52 -11.79 19.14
C HIS A 100 18.51 -12.89 19.48
N ARG A 101 18.94 -13.88 20.28
CA ARG A 101 18.11 -15.01 20.74
C ARG A 101 16.97 -14.59 21.69
N ASN A 102 16.94 -13.33 22.15
CA ASN A 102 15.93 -12.79 23.05
C ASN A 102 14.72 -12.22 22.28
N LYS A 103 13.53 -12.76 22.51
CA LYS A 103 12.28 -12.39 21.81
C LYS A 103 11.72 -11.00 22.16
N LEU A 104 12.21 -10.36 23.22
CA LEU A 104 11.66 -9.08 23.74
C LEU A 104 11.93 -7.88 22.81
N LEU A 105 13.07 -7.85 22.11
CA LEU A 105 13.44 -6.75 21.21
C LEU A 105 12.63 -6.74 19.90
N PRO A 106 12.46 -7.86 19.17
CA PRO A 106 11.67 -7.88 17.95
C PRO A 106 10.19 -7.58 18.19
N GLU A 107 9.62 -7.91 19.35
CA GLU A 107 8.24 -7.51 19.69
C GLU A 107 8.07 -6.00 19.87
N ARG A 108 9.02 -5.33 20.54
CA ARG A 108 8.99 -3.86 20.68
C ARG A 108 9.14 -3.18 19.32
N ILE A 109 9.99 -3.72 18.45
CA ILE A 109 10.15 -3.21 17.08
C ILE A 109 8.85 -3.39 16.29
N ASN A 110 8.18 -4.54 16.39
CA ASN A 110 6.88 -4.77 15.74
C ASN A 110 5.82 -3.76 16.20
N MET A 111 5.73 -3.51 17.51
CA MET A 111 4.81 -2.48 18.03
C MET A 111 5.14 -1.10 17.45
N ILE A 112 6.40 -0.67 17.49
CA ILE A 112 6.82 0.63 16.91
C ILE A 112 6.50 0.68 15.41
N GLY A 113 6.71 -0.42 14.69
CA GLY A 113 6.35 -0.57 13.28
C GLY A 113 4.87 -0.39 13.03
N ILE A 114 4.02 -1.09 13.78
CA ILE A 114 2.55 -0.99 13.69
C ILE A 114 2.13 0.46 13.88
N TRP A 115 2.54 1.12 14.97
CA TRP A 115 2.12 2.49 15.26
C TRP A 115 2.68 3.51 14.27
N GLY A 116 3.96 3.38 13.88
CA GLY A 116 4.60 4.29 12.94
C GLY A 116 4.07 4.17 11.51
N ILE A 117 3.91 2.95 11.00
CA ILE A 117 3.41 2.68 9.65
C ILE A 117 1.92 3.07 9.56
N SER A 118 1.12 2.81 10.61
CA SER A 118 -0.29 3.24 10.67
C SER A 118 -0.44 4.76 10.64
N PHE A 119 0.39 5.48 11.41
CA PHE A 119 0.34 6.94 11.46
C PHE A 119 0.73 7.57 10.11
N LEU A 120 1.73 6.99 9.44
CA LEU A 120 2.20 7.44 8.13
C LEU A 120 1.13 7.20 7.05
N PHE A 121 0.41 6.06 7.11
CA PHE A 121 -0.72 5.78 6.22
C PHE A 121 -1.89 6.73 6.45
N LEU A 122 -2.28 6.98 7.71
CA LEU A 122 -3.36 7.91 8.04
C LEU A 122 -3.05 9.34 7.57
N SER A 123 -1.81 9.80 7.78
CA SER A 123 -1.32 11.08 7.25
C SER A 123 -1.47 11.14 5.73
N PHE A 124 -1.02 10.10 5.02
CA PHE A 124 -1.14 10.03 3.57
C PHE A 124 -2.62 10.01 3.11
N CYS A 125 -3.49 9.27 3.80
CA CYS A 125 -4.92 9.24 3.54
C CYS A 125 -5.56 10.63 3.73
N THR A 126 -5.19 11.37 4.78
CA THR A 126 -5.69 12.74 5.00
C THR A 126 -5.23 13.72 3.94
N ILE A 127 -3.97 13.61 3.49
CA ILE A 127 -3.41 14.44 2.41
C ILE A 127 -4.12 14.12 1.08
N TYR A 128 -4.34 12.84 0.80
CA TYR A 128 -5.00 12.41 -0.44
C TYR A 128 -6.46 12.87 -0.53
N TRP A 129 -7.23 12.70 0.54
CA TRP A 129 -8.61 13.20 0.60
C TRP A 129 -8.67 14.73 0.51
N GLY A 130 -7.72 15.44 1.12
CA GLY A 130 -7.59 16.89 0.97
C GLY A 130 -7.34 17.33 -0.47
N PHE A 131 -6.53 16.57 -1.23
CA PHE A 131 -6.22 16.86 -2.63
C PHE A 131 -7.31 16.39 -3.61
N LEU A 132 -8.20 15.48 -3.19
CA LEU A 132 -9.36 15.03 -3.98
C LEU A 132 -10.55 16.01 -3.89
N ILE A 133 -10.68 16.70 -2.74
CA ILE A 133 -11.75 17.66 -2.46
C ILE A 133 -11.47 19.05 -3.06
N TYR A 134 -10.20 19.37 -3.34
CA TYR A 134 -9.74 20.65 -3.90
C TYR A 134 -9.49 20.56 -5.41
#